data_AF-A0A418V6U1-F1
#
_entry.id   AF-A0A418V6U1-F1
#
_cell.length_a   1.000
_cell.length_b   1.000
_cell.length_c   1.000
_cell.angle_alpha   90.00
_cell.angle_beta   90.00
_cell.angle_gamma   90.00
#
_symmetry.space_group_name_H-M   'P 1'
#
loop_
_entity.id
_entity.type
_entity.pdbx_description
1 polymer ?
#
loop_
_entity_poly.entity_id
_entity_poly.type
_entity_poly.pdbx_seq_one_letter_code
_entity_poly.pdbx_strand_id
1 'polypeptide(L)'
;MPHTTSLEHFDFLQLLRMLADNRKTGLLTIYRPQGDFEAWLEQGLVRHLQLGHLQGVLALAALLNDPQGRFHFDEGRTHPSPALKQTVDSLALEAMASLPEQDMPFAGPARMTDAERLDAMDWTDEERHVLRQIEQQVPVSDLWSQPLARGLISRLLRLGLLKERRSRVARLVVAVTHEVRGVALIDDLIFRRWKEDLVRHPQVLALRDEAGHIYQFPLRSGPNLGTQLVLPPDLIMQTRLRAGDSVLVKPV
;
A
#
# COMPACT_ATOMS: atom_id res chain seq x y z
N MET A 1 15.80 34.58 12.49
CA MET A 1 16.17 33.79 11.30
C MET A 1 15.06 32.79 11.07
N PRO A 2 14.41 32.74 9.90
CA PRO A 2 13.32 31.80 9.67
C PRO A 2 13.88 30.39 9.52
N HIS A 3 13.25 29.41 10.18
CA HIS A 3 13.63 28.01 10.12
C HIS A 3 13.26 27.45 8.74
N THR A 4 14.25 27.05 7.95
CA THR A 4 14.05 26.40 6.64
C THR A 4 14.33 24.91 6.77
N THR A 5 13.41 24.07 6.29
CA THR A 5 13.51 22.59 6.35
C THR A 5 13.71 22.01 4.94
N SER A 6 14.41 20.88 4.80
CA SER A 6 14.77 20.27 3.49
C SER A 6 13.76 19.21 3.04
N LEU A 7 13.45 19.16 1.74
CA LEU A 7 12.65 18.09 1.11
C LEU A 7 13.41 16.76 0.97
N GLU A 8 14.74 16.75 1.10
CA GLU A 8 15.52 15.50 1.07
C GLU A 8 15.14 14.54 2.22
N HIS A 9 14.48 15.07 3.25
CA HIS A 9 14.07 14.33 4.45
C HIS A 9 12.54 14.29 4.63
N PHE A 10 11.76 14.91 3.71
CA PHE A 10 10.32 15.11 3.87
C PHE A 10 9.58 14.88 2.55
N ASP A 11 8.54 14.05 2.60
CA ASP A 11 7.62 13.86 1.47
C ASP A 11 6.80 15.15 1.24
N PHE A 12 7.00 15.77 0.08
CA PHE A 12 6.31 17.00 -0.29
C PHE A 12 4.77 16.86 -0.26
N LEU A 13 4.23 15.73 -0.73
CA LEU A 13 2.78 15.54 -0.73
C LEU A 13 2.23 15.38 0.68
N GLN A 14 3.01 14.76 1.57
CA GLN A 14 2.66 14.69 2.99
C GLN A 14 2.64 16.08 3.63
N LEU A 15 3.65 16.92 3.34
CA LEU A 15 3.69 18.31 3.80
C LEU A 15 2.48 19.11 3.28
N LEU A 16 2.21 19.02 1.97
CA LEU A 16 1.11 19.75 1.35
C LEU A 16 -0.25 19.30 1.92
N ARG A 17 -0.43 18.00 2.15
CA ARG A 17 -1.63 17.47 2.80
C ARG A 17 -1.75 17.92 4.24
N MET A 18 -0.68 17.87 5.02
CA MET A 18 -0.69 18.36 6.41
C MET A 18 -1.14 19.83 6.47
N LEU A 19 -0.69 20.69 5.56
CA LEU A 19 -1.15 22.08 5.49
C LEU A 19 -2.64 22.16 5.10
N ALA A 20 -3.07 21.36 4.13
CA ALA A 20 -4.45 21.35 3.67
C ALA A 20 -5.45 20.83 4.71
N ASP A 21 -5.11 19.75 5.42
CA ASP A 21 -5.95 19.14 6.48
C ASP A 21 -6.15 20.11 7.65
N ASN A 22 -5.11 20.87 7.98
CA ASN A 22 -5.18 21.97 8.97
C ASN A 22 -5.83 23.24 8.41
N ARG A 23 -6.40 23.18 7.20
CA ARG A 23 -7.06 24.28 6.47
C ARG A 23 -6.22 25.55 6.41
N LYS A 24 -4.90 25.40 6.31
CA LYS A 24 -3.98 26.54 6.22
C LYS A 24 -4.22 27.33 4.94
N THR A 25 -4.13 28.64 5.06
CA THR A 25 -4.13 29.59 3.95
C THR A 25 -2.75 30.24 3.88
N GLY A 26 -2.09 30.20 2.73
CA GLY A 26 -0.74 30.73 2.59
C GLY A 26 -0.01 30.25 1.34
N LEU A 27 1.25 30.66 1.24
CA LEU A 27 2.18 30.30 0.16
C LEU A 27 3.25 29.35 0.70
N LEU A 28 3.31 28.13 0.17
CA LEU A 28 4.43 27.22 0.33
C LEU A 28 5.42 27.40 -0.82
N THR A 29 6.61 27.88 -0.53
CA THR A 29 7.70 28.02 -1.50
C THR A 29 8.74 26.93 -1.28
N ILE A 30 9.21 26.32 -2.37
CA ILE A 30 10.35 25.41 -2.35
C ILE A 30 11.46 26.02 -3.20
N TYR A 31 12.55 26.37 -2.53
CA TYR A 31 13.74 26.93 -3.14
C TYR A 31 14.59 25.84 -3.77
N ARG A 32 14.77 25.91 -5.07
CA ARG A 32 15.53 24.93 -5.86
C ARG A 32 16.53 25.61 -6.77
N PRO A 33 17.65 24.95 -7.12
CA PRO A 33 18.64 25.52 -8.05
C PRO A 33 18.08 25.85 -9.44
N GLN A 34 17.03 25.13 -9.87
CA GLN A 34 16.46 25.21 -11.22
C GLN A 34 15.25 26.16 -11.30
N GLY A 35 14.90 26.82 -10.19
CA GLY A 35 13.75 27.71 -10.06
C GLY A 35 12.82 27.30 -8.93
N ASP A 36 12.24 28.30 -8.29
CA ASP A 36 11.37 28.08 -7.14
C ASP A 36 10.04 27.45 -7.56
N PHE A 37 9.56 26.54 -6.71
CA PHE A 37 8.20 26.02 -6.80
C PHE A 37 7.32 26.77 -5.80
N GLU A 38 6.13 27.16 -6.24
CA GLU A 38 5.13 27.81 -5.40
C GLU A 38 3.84 26.98 -5.34
N ALA A 39 3.34 26.74 -4.13
CA ALA A 39 2.02 26.18 -3.87
C ALA A 39 1.20 27.13 -2.99
N TRP A 40 0.09 27.62 -3.54
CA TRP A 40 -0.83 28.48 -2.82
C TRP A 40 -2.01 27.67 -2.31
N LEU A 41 -2.24 27.73 -1.00
CA LEU A 41 -3.35 27.05 -0.33
C LEU A 41 -4.35 28.06 0.24
N GLU A 42 -5.61 27.68 0.24
CA GLU A 42 -6.70 28.45 0.88
C GLU A 42 -7.75 27.48 1.41
N GLN A 43 -7.99 27.51 2.73
CA GLN A 43 -9.03 26.71 3.40
C GLN A 43 -8.99 25.20 3.08
N GLY A 44 -7.80 24.63 2.90
CA GLY A 44 -7.61 23.22 2.59
C GLY A 44 -7.66 22.85 1.10
N LEU A 45 -7.78 23.84 0.21
CA LEU A 45 -7.73 23.64 -1.23
C LEU A 45 -6.45 24.23 -1.81
N VAL A 46 -5.91 23.58 -2.85
CA VAL A 46 -4.84 24.12 -3.68
C VAL A 46 -5.43 25.10 -4.68
N ARG A 47 -4.90 26.32 -4.70
CA ARG A 47 -5.42 27.45 -5.48
C ARG A 47 -4.54 27.84 -6.66
N HIS A 48 -3.23 27.56 -6.54
CA HIS A 48 -2.26 27.80 -7.60
C HIS A 48 -1.02 26.94 -7.36
N LEU A 49 -0.43 26.42 -8.44
CA LEU A 49 0.88 25.78 -8.43
C LEU A 49 1.72 26.33 -9.57
N GLN A 50 3.01 26.57 -9.33
CA GLN A 50 3.92 27.06 -10.35
C GLN A 50 5.35 26.56 -10.14
N LEU A 51 6.03 26.25 -11.25
CA LEU A 51 7.47 25.98 -11.29
C LEU A 51 8.04 26.57 -12.58
N GLY A 52 8.71 27.72 -12.47
CA GLY A 52 9.15 28.48 -13.65
C GLY A 52 7.95 28.83 -14.54
N HIS A 53 7.91 28.25 -15.75
CA HIS A 53 6.82 28.43 -16.73
C HIS A 53 5.72 27.37 -16.62
N LEU A 54 5.96 26.28 -15.88
CA LEU A 54 4.96 25.24 -15.67
C LEU A 54 3.97 25.70 -14.62
N GLN A 55 2.69 25.34 -14.80
CA GLN A 55 1.61 25.64 -13.86
C GLN A 55 0.78 24.40 -13.58
N GLY A 56 0.09 24.40 -12.43
CA GLY A 56 -0.85 23.36 -12.05
C GLY A 56 -0.21 21.96 -11.98
N VAL A 57 -0.91 20.99 -12.57
CA VAL A 57 -0.53 19.57 -12.58
C VAL A 57 0.90 19.35 -13.12
N LEU A 58 1.29 20.06 -14.18
CA LEU A 58 2.62 19.90 -14.78
C LEU A 58 3.73 20.42 -13.85
N ALA A 59 3.48 21.52 -13.14
CA ALA A 59 4.42 22.02 -12.14
C ALA A 59 4.59 21.00 -11.01
N LEU A 60 3.49 20.40 -10.54
CA LEU A 60 3.52 19.37 -9.51
C LEU A 60 4.28 18.13 -9.98
N ALA A 61 3.97 17.62 -11.17
CA ALA A 61 4.64 16.46 -11.74
C ALA A 61 6.16 16.69 -11.87
N ALA A 62 6.57 17.87 -12.33
CA ALA A 62 7.98 18.23 -12.44
C ALA A 62 8.69 18.29 -11.07
N LEU A 63 8.02 18.75 -10.02
CA LEU A 63 8.55 18.69 -8.65
C LEU A 63 8.62 17.25 -8.12
N LEU A 64 7.58 16.44 -8.33
CA LEU A 64 7.55 15.05 -7.86
C LEU A 64 8.57 14.15 -8.56
N ASN A 65 8.93 14.47 -9.81
CA ASN A 65 9.97 13.76 -10.55
C ASN A 65 11.39 14.06 -10.05
N ASP A 66 11.60 15.22 -9.43
CA ASP A 66 12.88 15.64 -8.87
C ASP A 66 12.66 16.39 -7.54
N PRO A 67 12.33 15.67 -6.46
CA PRO A 67 11.94 16.24 -5.18
C PRO A 67 13.17 16.67 -4.39
N GLN A 68 13.65 17.88 -4.66
CA GLN A 68 14.77 18.50 -3.97
C GLN A 68 14.46 19.94 -3.60
N GLY A 69 15.21 20.49 -2.63
CA GLY A 69 15.14 21.90 -2.24
C GLY A 69 14.78 22.11 -0.77
N ARG A 70 14.77 23.38 -0.37
CA ARG A 70 14.37 23.82 0.97
C ARG A 70 13.01 24.49 0.90
N PHE A 71 12.15 24.27 1.87
CA PHE A 71 10.81 24.86 1.84
C PHE A 71 10.57 25.88 2.94
N HIS A 72 9.66 26.81 2.66
CA HIS A 72 9.16 27.82 3.60
C HIS A 72 7.67 28.04 3.37
N PHE A 73 6.91 28.27 4.44
CA PHE A 73 5.48 28.55 4.37
C PHE A 73 5.16 29.94 4.94
N ASP A 74 4.68 30.82 4.07
CA ASP A 74 4.18 32.15 4.41
C ASP A 74 2.66 32.09 4.68
N GLU A 75 2.27 32.06 5.95
CA GLU A 75 0.87 32.00 6.37
C GLU A 75 0.11 33.31 6.07
N GLY A 76 -1.19 33.19 5.76
CA GLY A 76 -2.10 34.32 5.55
C GLY A 76 -2.07 34.94 4.14
N ARG A 77 -1.20 34.44 3.24
CA ARG A 77 -1.15 34.90 1.85
C ARG A 77 -2.22 34.23 0.98
N THR A 78 -2.79 35.00 0.05
CA THR A 78 -3.73 34.52 -0.96
C THR A 78 -3.24 34.87 -2.36
N HIS A 79 -3.47 33.99 -3.33
CA HIS A 79 -3.06 34.23 -4.70
C HIS A 79 -3.99 35.28 -5.33
N PRO A 80 -3.48 36.32 -6.03
CA PRO A 80 -4.30 37.40 -6.57
C PRO A 80 -5.23 36.96 -7.71
N SER A 81 -4.93 35.85 -8.38
CA SER A 81 -5.74 35.31 -9.48
C SER A 81 -5.68 33.78 -9.48
N PRO A 82 -6.39 33.10 -8.55
CA PRO A 82 -6.30 31.66 -8.39
C PRO A 82 -6.88 30.94 -9.61
N ALA A 83 -6.14 29.95 -10.13
CA ALA A 83 -6.54 29.17 -11.30
C ALA A 83 -7.08 27.78 -10.95
N LEU A 84 -6.85 27.31 -9.72
CA LEU A 84 -7.23 25.96 -9.27
C LEU A 84 -8.23 26.01 -8.12
N LYS A 85 -9.02 24.94 -8.00
CA LYS A 85 -9.88 24.67 -6.84
C LYS A 85 -9.97 23.16 -6.62
N GLN A 86 -8.85 22.55 -6.26
CA GLN A 86 -8.73 21.10 -6.10
C GLN A 86 -8.18 20.73 -4.72
N THR A 87 -8.48 19.50 -4.28
CA THR A 87 -7.84 18.91 -3.11
C THR A 87 -6.41 18.49 -3.46
N VAL A 88 -5.56 18.32 -2.45
CA VAL A 88 -4.18 17.84 -2.64
C VAL A 88 -4.16 16.48 -3.33
N ASP A 89 -5.08 15.60 -2.98
CA ASP A 89 -5.09 14.23 -3.48
C ASP A 89 -5.57 14.11 -4.93
N SER A 90 -6.59 14.87 -5.33
CA SER A 90 -7.02 14.97 -6.74
C SER A 90 -5.87 15.47 -7.61
N LEU A 91 -5.22 16.55 -7.18
CA LEU A 91 -4.10 17.14 -7.92
C LEU A 91 -2.88 16.19 -7.97
N ALA A 92 -2.61 15.48 -6.89
CA ALA A 92 -1.53 14.50 -6.83
C ALA A 92 -1.79 13.30 -7.77
N LEU A 93 -3.03 12.79 -7.84
CA LEU A 93 -3.39 11.72 -8.78
C LEU A 93 -3.20 12.15 -10.23
N GLU A 94 -3.65 13.36 -10.58
CA GLU A 94 -3.47 13.94 -11.91
C GLU A 94 -1.97 14.11 -12.24
N ALA A 95 -1.18 14.63 -11.30
CA ALA A 95 0.26 14.82 -11.50
C ALA A 95 1.00 13.50 -11.67
N MET A 96 0.65 12.49 -10.88
CA MET A 96 1.24 11.15 -10.99
C MET A 96 0.90 10.47 -12.32
N ALA A 97 -0.23 10.81 -12.95
CA ALA A 97 -0.59 10.28 -14.27
C ALA A 97 0.35 10.78 -15.38
N SER A 98 1.02 11.93 -15.17
CA SER A 98 1.98 12.50 -16.11
C SER A 98 3.41 11.96 -15.93
N LEU A 99 3.64 11.15 -14.89
CA LEU A 99 4.94 10.54 -14.61
C LEU A 99 5.08 9.22 -15.37
N PRO A 100 6.31 8.81 -15.73
CA PRO A 100 6.52 7.54 -16.41
C PRO A 100 5.97 6.38 -15.59
N GLU A 101 5.43 5.37 -16.25
CA GLU A 101 5.01 4.14 -15.58
C GLU A 101 6.21 3.50 -14.85
N GLN A 102 5.94 2.89 -13.70
CA GLN A 102 6.96 2.15 -12.96
C GLN A 102 6.96 0.68 -13.43
N ASP A 103 8.06 -0.03 -13.21
CA ASP A 103 8.04 -1.48 -13.31
C ASP A 103 7.12 -2.10 -12.25
N MET A 104 6.61 -3.30 -12.53
CA MET A 104 5.74 -4.01 -11.59
C MET A 104 6.55 -4.35 -10.31
N PRO A 105 6.17 -3.82 -9.14
CA PRO A 105 6.97 -4.02 -7.92
C PRO A 105 6.77 -5.40 -7.30
N PHE A 106 5.61 -6.03 -7.52
CA PHE A 106 5.26 -7.35 -7.03
C PHE A 106 4.12 -7.95 -7.88
N ALA A 107 4.10 -9.28 -8.00
CA ALA A 107 3.08 -10.00 -8.76
C ALA A 107 1.82 -10.35 -7.94
N GLY A 108 1.97 -10.49 -6.62
CA GLY A 108 0.90 -10.96 -5.73
C GLY A 108 -0.23 -9.95 -5.50
N PRO A 109 -1.21 -10.31 -4.66
CA PRO A 109 -2.30 -9.40 -4.31
C PRO A 109 -1.78 -8.17 -3.57
N ALA A 110 -2.45 -7.04 -3.79
CA ALA A 110 -2.18 -5.80 -3.09
C ALA A 110 -3.16 -5.57 -1.93
N ARG A 111 -2.82 -4.65 -1.04
CA ARG A 111 -3.73 -4.09 -0.03
C ARG A 111 -3.71 -2.58 -0.08
N MET A 112 -4.88 -2.00 0.09
CA MET A 112 -5.05 -0.56 0.29
C MET A 112 -4.62 -0.22 1.72
N THR A 113 -3.89 0.90 1.88
CA THR A 113 -3.32 1.29 3.17
C THR A 113 -4.15 2.35 3.91
N ASP A 114 -5.04 3.04 3.20
CA ASP A 114 -5.81 4.17 3.71
C ASP A 114 -7.16 4.24 2.96
N ALA A 115 -8.17 3.56 3.50
CA ALA A 115 -9.48 3.42 2.86
C ALA A 115 -10.25 4.75 2.86
N GLU A 116 -10.22 5.50 3.98
CA GLU A 116 -10.91 6.78 4.09
C GLU A 116 -10.42 7.78 3.04
N ARG A 117 -9.09 7.84 2.85
CA ARG A 117 -8.50 8.70 1.83
C ARG A 117 -8.87 8.28 0.40
N LEU A 118 -8.97 6.98 0.13
CA LEU A 118 -9.42 6.49 -1.18
C LEU A 118 -10.90 6.78 -1.42
N ASP A 119 -11.76 6.64 -0.41
CA ASP A 119 -13.19 6.91 -0.53
C ASP A 119 -13.51 8.39 -0.79
N ALA A 120 -12.64 9.29 -0.31
CA ALA A 120 -12.75 10.73 -0.54
C ALA A 120 -12.31 11.19 -1.94
N MET A 121 -11.76 10.30 -2.77
CA MET A 121 -11.27 10.64 -4.12
C MET A 121 -12.34 10.43 -5.21
N ASP A 122 -12.27 11.27 -6.22
CA ASP A 122 -13.17 11.23 -7.37
C ASP A 122 -12.70 10.21 -8.42
N TRP A 123 -13.11 8.96 -8.24
CA TRP A 123 -12.79 7.88 -9.19
C TRP A 123 -13.77 7.77 -10.35
N THR A 124 -13.26 7.44 -11.53
CA THR A 124 -14.10 6.98 -12.65
C THR A 124 -14.67 5.58 -12.39
N ASP A 125 -15.72 5.18 -13.09
CA ASP A 125 -16.32 3.85 -12.91
C ASP A 125 -15.34 2.70 -13.24
N GLU A 126 -14.49 2.90 -14.24
CA GLU A 126 -13.43 1.95 -14.60
C GLU A 126 -12.37 1.85 -13.50
N GLU A 127 -11.94 2.96 -12.91
CA GLU A 127 -11.02 2.95 -11.78
C GLU A 127 -11.65 2.29 -10.53
N ARG A 128 -12.93 2.57 -10.25
CA ARG A 128 -13.68 1.88 -9.17
C ARG A 128 -13.77 0.38 -9.41
N HIS A 129 -13.84 -0.06 -10.67
CA HIS A 129 -13.80 -1.47 -10.99
C HIS A 129 -12.44 -2.10 -10.63
N VAL A 130 -11.34 -1.46 -11.01
CA VAL A 130 -9.98 -1.92 -10.65
C VAL A 130 -9.78 -1.93 -9.14
N LEU A 131 -10.21 -0.88 -8.42
CA LEU A 131 -10.14 -0.83 -6.96
C LEU A 131 -10.88 -2.02 -6.32
N ARG A 132 -12.08 -2.34 -6.79
CA ARG A 132 -12.82 -3.53 -6.32
C ARG A 132 -12.09 -4.83 -6.61
N GLN A 133 -11.43 -4.97 -7.76
CA GLN A 133 -10.63 -6.17 -8.05
C GLN A 133 -9.42 -6.30 -7.11
N ILE A 134 -8.79 -5.18 -6.74
CA ILE A 134 -7.73 -5.15 -5.73
C ILE A 134 -8.26 -5.59 -4.36
N GLU A 135 -9.43 -5.08 -3.94
CA GLU A 135 -10.08 -5.51 -2.69
C GLU A 135 -10.41 -7.00 -2.69
N GLN A 136 -10.85 -7.53 -3.84
CA GLN A 136 -11.08 -8.95 -4.08
C GLN A 136 -9.79 -9.77 -4.22
N GLN A 137 -8.63 -9.15 -4.05
CA GLN A 137 -7.30 -9.78 -4.07
C GLN A 137 -6.95 -10.43 -5.40
N VAL A 138 -7.45 -9.88 -6.51
CA VAL A 138 -6.91 -10.22 -7.81
C VAL A 138 -5.41 -9.87 -7.82
N PRO A 139 -4.51 -10.80 -8.21
CA PRO A 139 -3.08 -10.55 -8.25
C PRO A 139 -2.75 -9.32 -9.10
N VAL A 140 -1.76 -8.52 -8.66
CA VAL A 140 -1.31 -7.37 -9.44
C VAL A 140 -0.81 -7.80 -10.81
N SER A 141 -0.19 -8.98 -10.94
CA SER A 141 0.22 -9.53 -12.25
C SER A 141 -0.91 -9.60 -13.28
N ASP A 142 -2.11 -9.95 -12.83
CA ASP A 142 -3.25 -10.17 -13.71
C ASP A 142 -3.84 -8.82 -14.14
N LEU A 143 -3.95 -7.89 -13.18
CA LEU A 143 -4.41 -6.53 -13.42
C LEU A 143 -3.44 -5.73 -14.30
N TRP A 144 -2.14 -5.95 -14.15
CA TRP A 144 -1.09 -5.18 -14.83
C TRP A 144 -1.09 -5.32 -16.36
N SER A 145 -1.74 -6.36 -16.88
CA SER A 145 -1.96 -6.53 -18.32
C SER A 145 -2.87 -5.46 -18.93
N GLN A 146 -3.69 -4.80 -18.10
CA GLN A 146 -4.65 -3.78 -18.51
C GLN A 146 -4.03 -2.37 -18.35
N PRO A 147 -3.96 -1.54 -19.41
CA PRO A 147 -3.30 -0.23 -19.34
C PRO A 147 -3.86 0.69 -18.24
N LEU A 148 -5.20 0.74 -18.09
CA LEU A 148 -5.84 1.56 -17.06
C LEU A 148 -5.47 1.10 -15.66
N ALA A 149 -5.54 -0.21 -15.39
CA ALA A 149 -5.20 -0.77 -14.09
C ALA A 149 -3.71 -0.55 -13.77
N ARG A 150 -2.83 -0.75 -14.74
CA ARG A 150 -1.38 -0.49 -14.60
C ARG A 150 -1.11 0.98 -14.24
N GLY A 151 -1.73 1.92 -14.93
CA GLY A 151 -1.61 3.34 -14.64
C GLY A 151 -2.14 3.70 -13.24
N LEU A 152 -3.32 3.21 -12.88
CA LEU A 152 -3.90 3.41 -11.54
C LEU A 152 -3.02 2.84 -10.43
N ILE A 153 -2.60 1.57 -10.55
CA ILE A 153 -1.76 0.89 -9.57
C ILE A 153 -0.43 1.65 -9.40
N SER A 154 0.20 2.09 -10.48
CA SER A 154 1.43 2.90 -10.43
C SER A 154 1.25 4.19 -9.63
N ARG A 155 0.13 4.91 -9.83
CA ARG A 155 -0.19 6.12 -9.07
C ARG A 155 -0.41 5.82 -7.58
N LEU A 156 -1.18 4.79 -7.27
CA LEU A 156 -1.48 4.41 -5.88
C LEU A 156 -0.24 3.97 -5.10
N LEU A 157 0.69 3.26 -5.75
CA LEU A 157 1.98 2.86 -5.17
C LEU A 157 2.83 4.08 -4.81
N ARG A 158 2.97 5.04 -5.73
CA ARG A 158 3.71 6.29 -5.52
C ARG A 158 3.11 7.13 -4.40
N LEU A 159 1.78 7.13 -4.26
CA LEU A 159 1.06 7.83 -3.19
C LEU A 159 1.08 7.08 -1.84
N GLY A 160 1.71 5.90 -1.79
CA GLY A 160 1.75 5.05 -0.59
C GLY A 160 0.39 4.44 -0.21
N LEU A 161 -0.60 4.51 -1.11
CA LEU A 161 -1.98 4.04 -0.93
C LEU A 161 -2.15 2.55 -1.22
N LEU A 162 -1.13 1.94 -1.82
CA LEU A 162 -1.10 0.52 -2.15
C LEU A 162 0.21 -0.10 -1.67
N LYS A 163 0.12 -1.31 -1.10
CA LYS A 163 1.28 -2.12 -0.73
C LYS A 163 1.05 -3.58 -1.07
N GLU A 164 2.14 -4.33 -1.22
CA GLU A 164 2.06 -5.79 -1.33
C GLU A 164 1.34 -6.35 -0.11
N ARG A 165 0.36 -7.23 -0.36
CA ARG A 165 -0.32 -7.96 0.71
C ARG A 165 0.47 -9.22 1.03
N ARG A 166 1.26 -9.16 2.10
CA ARG A 166 2.01 -10.31 2.60
C ARG A 166 1.21 -11.03 3.67
N SER A 167 0.84 -12.28 3.42
CA SER A 167 0.29 -13.16 4.46
C SER A 167 1.37 -13.42 5.50
N ARG A 168 1.03 -13.28 6.79
CA ARG A 168 1.97 -13.52 7.88
C ARG A 168 2.41 -14.98 7.88
N VAL A 169 3.72 -15.20 7.91
CA VAL A 169 4.29 -16.53 8.17
C VAL A 169 4.26 -16.77 9.68
N ALA A 170 3.77 -17.93 10.10
CA ALA A 170 3.88 -18.39 11.47
C ALA A 170 4.96 -19.46 11.57
N ARG A 171 5.77 -19.41 12.63
CA ARG A 171 6.66 -20.51 12.99
C ARG A 171 5.94 -21.39 14.00
N LEU A 172 5.71 -22.64 13.63
CA LEU A 172 4.99 -23.61 14.46
C LEU A 172 5.84 -24.84 14.75
N VAL A 173 5.46 -25.57 15.77
CA VAL A 173 6.06 -26.87 16.14
C VAL A 173 5.11 -27.98 15.71
N VAL A 174 5.61 -28.96 14.99
CA VAL A 174 4.81 -30.10 14.53
C VAL A 174 4.39 -30.95 15.73
N ALA A 175 3.09 -31.21 15.84
CA ALA A 175 2.50 -32.16 16.78
C ALA A 175 1.64 -33.17 16.02
N VAL A 176 1.35 -34.32 16.64
CA VAL A 176 0.59 -35.40 16.00
C VAL A 176 -0.80 -35.50 16.63
N THR A 177 -1.81 -35.73 15.80
CA THR A 177 -3.18 -36.06 16.26
C THR A 177 -3.72 -37.28 15.55
N HIS A 178 -4.63 -38.01 16.20
CA HIS A 178 -5.40 -39.09 15.58
C HIS A 178 -6.88 -38.73 15.39
N GLU A 179 -7.28 -37.50 15.73
CA GLU A 179 -8.68 -37.06 15.73
C GLU A 179 -9.17 -36.63 14.34
N VAL A 180 -8.25 -36.30 13.43
CA VAL A 180 -8.55 -35.89 12.05
C VAL A 180 -7.73 -36.69 11.05
N ARG A 181 -8.09 -36.62 9.76
CA ARG A 181 -7.36 -37.25 8.65
C ARG A 181 -7.28 -36.29 7.47
N GLY A 182 -6.16 -36.31 6.74
CA GLY A 182 -5.98 -35.54 5.50
C GLY A 182 -6.02 -34.01 5.66
N VAL A 183 -6.03 -33.49 6.88
CA VAL A 183 -6.15 -32.06 7.18
C VAL A 183 -5.23 -31.69 8.32
N ALA A 184 -4.55 -30.57 8.18
CA ALA A 184 -3.70 -29.99 9.21
C ALA A 184 -4.50 -29.02 10.07
N LEU A 185 -4.23 -29.00 11.37
CA LEU A 185 -4.87 -28.11 12.33
C LEU A 185 -3.91 -27.03 12.82
N ILE A 186 -4.41 -25.81 12.89
CA ILE A 186 -3.74 -24.67 13.53
C ILE A 186 -4.65 -24.03 14.57
N ASP A 187 -4.07 -23.23 15.45
CA ASP A 187 -4.84 -22.49 16.44
C ASP A 187 -5.82 -21.48 15.80
N ASP A 188 -7.02 -21.39 16.37
CA ASP A 188 -8.08 -20.45 15.97
C ASP A 188 -7.58 -18.99 15.90
N LEU A 189 -6.66 -18.56 16.76
CA LEU A 189 -6.09 -17.22 16.75
C LEU A 189 -5.25 -16.97 15.49
N ILE A 190 -4.43 -17.96 15.09
CA ILE A 190 -3.60 -17.87 13.88
C ILE A 190 -4.52 -17.87 12.66
N PHE A 191 -5.49 -18.78 12.62
CA PHE A 191 -6.46 -18.86 11.53
C PHE A 191 -7.25 -17.55 11.36
N ARG A 192 -7.71 -16.95 12.47
CA ARG A 192 -8.44 -15.67 12.45
C ARG A 192 -7.58 -14.54 11.89
N ARG A 193 -6.33 -14.40 12.34
CA ARG A 193 -5.39 -13.41 11.82
C ARG A 193 -5.12 -13.61 10.32
N TRP A 194 -4.97 -14.85 9.89
CA TRP A 194 -4.83 -15.16 8.46
C TRP A 194 -6.10 -14.88 7.65
N LYS A 195 -7.29 -15.11 8.23
CA LYS A 195 -8.56 -14.73 7.59
C LYS A 195 -8.69 -13.21 7.44
N GLU A 196 -8.28 -12.43 8.44
CA GLU A 196 -8.21 -10.97 8.36
C GLU A 196 -7.21 -10.53 7.28
N ASP A 197 -6.03 -11.17 7.25
CA ASP A 197 -5.00 -10.92 6.25
C ASP A 197 -5.40 -11.39 4.86
N LEU A 198 -6.30 -12.36 4.68
CA LEU A 198 -6.71 -12.87 3.37
C LEU A 198 -8.11 -12.46 2.94
N VAL A 199 -8.92 -11.81 3.78
CA VAL A 199 -10.32 -11.41 3.47
C VAL A 199 -11.15 -12.59 2.89
N ARG A 200 -10.71 -13.83 3.13
CA ARG A 200 -11.35 -15.09 2.75
C ARG A 200 -10.96 -16.15 3.77
N HIS A 201 -11.71 -17.25 3.80
CA HIS A 201 -11.37 -18.39 4.65
C HIS A 201 -10.14 -19.11 4.08
N PRO A 202 -9.03 -19.20 4.84
CA PRO A 202 -7.89 -20.04 4.45
C PRO A 202 -8.33 -21.50 4.32
N GLN A 203 -8.10 -22.12 3.16
CA GLN A 203 -8.46 -23.53 2.93
C GLN A 203 -7.23 -24.43 2.85
N VAL A 204 -6.09 -23.86 2.47
CA VAL A 204 -4.83 -24.57 2.29
C VAL A 204 -3.75 -23.81 3.04
N LEU A 205 -2.83 -24.55 3.65
CA LEU A 205 -1.60 -24.00 4.22
C LEU A 205 -0.40 -24.51 3.43
N ALA A 206 0.54 -23.62 3.15
CA ALA A 206 1.86 -23.99 2.68
C ALA A 206 2.79 -24.10 3.90
N LEU A 207 3.43 -25.25 4.04
CA LEU A 207 4.43 -25.54 5.05
C LEU A 207 5.79 -25.61 4.38
N ARG A 208 6.79 -24.96 4.98
CA ARG A 208 8.20 -25.09 4.61
C ARG A 208 8.98 -25.72 5.77
N ASP A 209 9.65 -26.83 5.48
CA ASP A 209 10.56 -27.50 6.43
C ASP A 209 11.93 -26.79 6.52
N GLU A 210 12.78 -27.22 7.46
CA GLU A 210 14.13 -26.65 7.62
C GLU A 210 15.03 -26.88 6.40
N ALA A 211 14.81 -27.98 5.67
CA ALA A 211 15.53 -28.29 4.43
C ALA A 211 15.04 -27.45 3.24
N GLY A 212 13.96 -26.66 3.41
CA GLY A 212 13.40 -25.78 2.41
C GLY A 212 12.35 -26.41 1.49
N HIS A 213 11.95 -27.66 1.72
CA HIS A 213 10.86 -28.27 0.96
C HIS A 213 9.53 -27.64 1.34
N ILE A 214 8.68 -27.43 0.35
CA ILE A 214 7.35 -26.84 0.53
C ILE A 214 6.28 -27.91 0.30
N TYR A 215 5.39 -28.08 1.26
CA TYR A 215 4.24 -28.97 1.22
C TYR A 215 2.96 -28.15 1.35
N GLN A 216 1.86 -28.63 0.77
CA GLN A 216 0.55 -27.98 0.88
C GLN A 216 -0.46 -28.94 1.46
N PHE A 217 -1.18 -28.49 2.49
CA PHE A 217 -2.20 -29.30 3.16
C PHE A 217 -3.52 -28.56 3.26
N PRO A 218 -4.66 -29.26 3.13
CA PRO A 218 -5.94 -28.74 3.60
C PRO A 218 -5.81 -28.29 5.06
N LEU A 219 -6.46 -27.19 5.38
CA LEU A 219 -6.35 -26.52 6.68
C LEU A 219 -7.70 -26.45 7.39
N ARG A 220 -7.68 -26.71 8.70
CA ARG A 220 -8.77 -26.40 9.62
C ARG A 220 -8.21 -25.73 10.88
N SER A 221 -9.08 -25.02 11.60
CA SER A 221 -8.71 -24.43 12.88
C SER A 221 -9.22 -25.26 14.05
N GLY A 222 -8.53 -25.15 15.19
CA GLY A 222 -8.94 -25.77 16.45
C GLY A 222 -8.58 -24.88 17.64
N PRO A 223 -9.32 -25.00 18.76
CA PRO A 223 -9.07 -24.18 19.94
C PRO A 223 -7.83 -24.66 20.70
N ASN A 224 -7.11 -23.71 21.31
CA ASN A 224 -6.03 -23.95 22.29
C ASN A 224 -4.82 -24.76 21.77
N LEU A 225 -4.50 -24.66 20.48
CA LEU A 225 -3.32 -25.31 19.89
C LEU A 225 -2.07 -24.43 20.02
N GLY A 226 -2.23 -23.13 20.25
CA GLY A 226 -1.14 -22.17 20.45
C GLY A 226 -0.20 -22.12 19.25
N THR A 227 1.06 -22.50 19.45
CA THR A 227 2.11 -22.52 18.43
C THR A 227 2.30 -23.89 17.78
N GLN A 228 1.37 -24.81 17.96
CA GLN A 228 1.43 -26.14 17.36
C GLN A 228 0.81 -26.14 15.97
N LEU A 229 1.46 -26.85 15.05
CA LEU A 229 0.85 -27.35 13.83
C LEU A 229 0.55 -28.82 14.05
N VAL A 230 -0.72 -29.17 14.15
CA VAL A 230 -1.11 -30.54 14.43
C VAL A 230 -1.40 -31.26 13.12
N LEU A 231 -0.65 -32.33 12.85
CA LEU A 231 -0.75 -33.13 11.63
C LEU A 231 -1.19 -34.56 11.97
N PRO A 232 -2.10 -35.16 11.20
CA PRO A 232 -2.40 -36.56 11.34
C PRO A 232 -1.31 -37.44 10.71
N PRO A 233 -1.18 -38.72 11.12
CA PRO A 233 -0.11 -39.61 10.67
C PRO A 233 0.01 -39.72 9.15
N ASP A 234 -1.10 -39.68 8.43
CA ASP A 234 -1.11 -39.77 6.97
C ASP A 234 -0.41 -38.57 6.31
N LEU A 235 -0.57 -37.35 6.84
CA LEU A 235 0.16 -36.18 6.35
C LEU A 235 1.63 -36.22 6.77
N ILE A 236 1.94 -36.72 7.96
CA ILE A 236 3.33 -36.89 8.40
C ILE A 236 4.07 -37.85 7.47
N MET A 237 3.46 -38.98 7.11
CA MET A 237 4.04 -39.97 6.19
C MET A 237 4.28 -39.45 4.77
N GLN A 238 3.51 -38.45 4.33
CA GLN A 238 3.71 -37.77 3.04
C GLN A 238 4.89 -36.78 3.09
N THR A 239 5.42 -36.50 4.28
CA THR A 239 6.52 -35.59 4.51
C THR A 239 7.71 -36.30 5.16
N ARG A 240 8.77 -35.55 5.43
CA ARG A 240 9.88 -35.99 6.28
C ARG A 240 9.82 -35.41 7.69
N LEU A 241 8.70 -34.80 8.06
CA LEU A 241 8.52 -34.12 9.33
C LEU A 241 8.40 -35.12 10.48
N ARG A 242 8.81 -34.69 11.66
CA ARG A 242 8.67 -35.39 12.93
C ARG A 242 7.99 -34.48 13.95
N ALA A 243 7.37 -35.10 14.96
CA ALA A 243 6.87 -34.36 16.10
C ALA A 243 8.03 -33.60 16.77
N GLY A 244 7.81 -32.32 17.06
CA GLY A 244 8.83 -31.41 17.61
C GLY A 244 9.56 -30.56 16.57
N ASP A 245 9.44 -30.87 15.28
CA ASP A 245 10.12 -30.08 14.24
C ASP A 245 9.56 -28.66 14.16
N SER A 246 10.44 -27.67 13.99
CA SER A 246 10.05 -26.29 13.74
C SER A 246 9.83 -26.07 12.24
N VAL A 247 8.65 -25.56 11.88
CA VAL A 247 8.27 -25.32 10.49
C VAL A 247 7.77 -23.89 10.29
N LEU A 248 7.94 -23.37 9.08
CA LEU A 248 7.34 -22.11 8.67
C LEU A 248 6.07 -22.39 7.89
N VAL A 249 4.95 -21.82 8.31
CA VAL A 249 3.66 -22.00 7.64
C VAL A 249 3.07 -20.67 7.23
N LYS A 250 2.34 -20.66 6.12
CA LYS A 250 1.54 -19.51 5.67
C LYS A 250 0.25 -20.02 5.02
N PRO A 251 -0.82 -19.21 5.02
CA PRO A 251 -2.01 -19.56 4.28
C PRO A 251 -1.78 -19.36 2.78
N VAL A 252 -2.48 -20.13 1.95
CA VAL A 252 -2.48 -20.02 0.50
C VAL A 252 -3.86 -19.60 0.02
#